data_AF-A0A7J7C166-F1
#
_entry.id   AF-A0A7J7C166-F1
#
_cell.length_a   1.000
_cell.length_b   1.000
_cell.length_c   1.000
_cell.angle_alpha   90.00
_cell.angle_beta   90.00
_cell.angle_gamma   90.00
#
_symmetry.space_group_name_H-M   'P 1'
#
loop_
_entity.id
_entity.type
_entity.pdbx_description
1 polymer ?
#
loop_
_entity_poly.entity_id
_entity_poly.type
_entity_poly.pdbx_seq_one_letter_code
_entity_poly.pdbx_strand_id
1 'polypeptide(L)'
;MYQSLEAPSSLLKPRTGSSLKHRTATPRARLVSFPRYQSTSRIGFPMLLSTFGTVSSTHAISETTECAVTERPERPVRIVALVGEGTVSPLNCASWQEVMLHTADRLKWVDDGYEMLVFTDDLCWSSGETAADVQRELNSADILVIVAVTNQESVKWIQTNSGRIPNIICFDSSQVLTNKLGGMNIHRKTDGMLFGKLIGTSELRKESEALEVVKTVSDAWDRHNSDDIRFCLLIIINAYIRPVPILKNLRAKGFSTLNCMVRNCGTEILNCLLDPNCRKALECLNKCSPVDQVCNYRCIASYESQNLEAFSLCVLQKHNCLQLDAKIPEKPYVPPMVKFRGKELCHETAEDLFVGWLGSLNWSWRVVAGQNPAYDQFPCQYQLFYRGKARGTFWYEPVFRVKTLDGRLVWRRRKYRVKRGKVPGTFNFSVLDNGVVSNEFWTIVDVSDDFSWGLFHYSGAARVAGQSYTGAVLVSPDGAYPNEVESRRLVSALEKCGIKEWELFNVDNFSCADPPLGIPEGSKLHSLIDVKDLSWASV
;
A
#
# COMPACT_ATOMS: atom_id res chain seq x y z
N MET A 1 4.70 -20.13 -3.39
CA MET A 1 5.92 -20.82 -3.90
C MET A 1 6.94 -20.94 -2.77
N TYR A 2 6.72 -21.91 -1.88
CA TYR A 2 7.75 -22.55 -1.03
C TYR A 2 7.63 -24.04 -1.35
N GLN A 3 8.74 -24.80 -1.39
CA GLN A 3 8.63 -26.25 -1.50
C GLN A 3 7.98 -26.81 -0.22
N SER A 4 7.05 -27.75 -0.41
CA SER A 4 6.35 -28.44 0.66
C SER A 4 7.34 -29.15 1.58
N LEU A 5 7.43 -28.74 2.85
CA LEU A 5 8.05 -29.55 3.89
C LEU A 5 7.05 -30.63 4.32
N GLU A 6 6.86 -31.64 3.47
CA GLU A 6 6.21 -32.88 3.88
C GLU A 6 7.11 -33.61 4.87
N ALA A 7 6.58 -33.85 6.08
CA ALA A 7 7.29 -34.65 7.08
C ALA A 7 7.26 -36.14 6.66
N PRO A 8 8.38 -36.87 6.71
CA PRO A 8 8.42 -38.27 6.31
C PRO A 8 7.57 -39.13 7.25
N SER A 9 6.60 -39.84 6.68
CA SER A 9 5.76 -40.80 7.40
C SER A 9 6.53 -42.09 7.71
N SER A 10 6.88 -42.31 8.97
CA SER A 10 7.40 -43.61 9.44
C SER A 10 6.58 -44.19 10.59
N LEU A 11 5.83 -45.24 10.25
CA LEU A 11 5.26 -46.28 11.11
C LEU A 11 5.79 -46.36 12.55
N LEU A 12 4.89 -46.20 13.53
CA LEU A 12 4.94 -46.91 14.82
C LEU A 12 3.52 -47.00 15.41
N LYS A 13 2.97 -48.22 15.49
CA LYS A 13 1.65 -48.50 16.11
C LYS A 13 1.77 -48.55 17.65
N PRO A 14 0.68 -48.29 18.39
CA PRO A 14 0.74 -47.94 19.79
C PRO A 14 0.89 -49.15 20.73
N ARG A 15 1.47 -48.90 21.92
CA ARG A 15 1.26 -49.76 23.11
C ARG A 15 0.46 -49.00 24.18
N THR A 16 -0.57 -49.67 24.67
CA THR A 16 -1.49 -49.26 25.72
C THR A 16 -0.82 -49.20 27.11
N GLY A 17 -1.19 -48.24 27.95
CA GLY A 17 -0.62 -48.10 29.30
C GLY A 17 -1.30 -47.06 30.21
N SER A 18 -2.51 -47.41 30.66
CA SER A 18 -3.25 -47.00 31.89
C SER A 18 -2.84 -45.82 32.80
N SER A 19 -3.89 -45.26 33.43
CA SER A 19 -3.97 -44.76 34.81
C SER A 19 -3.61 -43.30 35.13
N LEU A 20 -4.63 -42.43 35.16
CA LEU A 20 -4.66 -41.29 36.09
C LEU A 20 -4.56 -41.77 37.55
N LYS A 21 -3.83 -41.05 38.40
CA LYS A 21 -4.16 -40.88 39.82
C LYS A 21 -3.52 -39.61 40.40
N HIS A 22 -4.27 -38.93 41.26
CA HIS A 22 -3.89 -37.66 41.89
C HIS A 22 -2.65 -37.77 42.81
N ARG A 23 -1.91 -36.67 42.97
CA ARG A 23 -1.77 -36.03 44.31
C ARG A 23 -1.34 -34.57 44.27
N THR A 24 -1.80 -33.86 45.30
CA THR A 24 -1.61 -32.44 45.63
C THR A 24 -0.28 -32.17 46.32
N ALA A 25 0.36 -31.02 46.05
CA ALA A 25 1.16 -30.28 47.04
C ALA A 25 1.42 -28.82 46.60
N THR A 26 0.88 -27.85 47.34
CA THR A 26 1.46 -26.50 47.45
C THR A 26 2.56 -26.51 48.50
N PRO A 27 3.53 -25.58 48.44
CA PRO A 27 3.53 -24.58 49.51
C PRO A 27 3.86 -23.13 49.07
N ARG A 28 3.40 -22.16 49.88
CA ARG A 28 3.95 -20.80 49.99
C ARG A 28 5.47 -20.90 50.33
N ALA A 29 6.36 -19.95 50.02
CA ALA A 29 6.29 -18.58 50.55
C ALA A 29 7.46 -17.66 50.10
N ARG A 30 7.18 -16.35 50.14
CA ARG A 30 8.04 -15.20 50.49
C ARG A 30 9.09 -14.64 49.51
N LEU A 31 8.90 -13.33 49.30
CA LEU A 31 9.88 -12.31 48.89
C LEU A 31 11.19 -12.39 49.69
N VAL A 32 12.30 -12.03 49.02
CA VAL A 32 13.36 -11.18 49.56
C VAL A 32 13.73 -10.16 48.47
N SER A 33 14.10 -8.94 48.86
CA SER A 33 14.43 -7.80 47.98
C SER A 33 15.76 -7.14 48.40
N PHE A 34 16.21 -6.16 47.59
CA PHE A 34 17.37 -5.26 47.78
C PHE A 34 18.77 -5.79 47.37
N PRO A 35 19.78 -4.90 47.14
CA PRO A 35 19.75 -3.42 47.20
C PRO A 35 20.22 -2.67 45.92
N ARG A 36 19.91 -1.37 45.87
CA ARG A 36 20.62 -0.37 45.06
C ARG A 36 22.00 -0.10 45.69
N TYR A 37 22.99 0.27 44.87
CA TYR A 37 24.17 1.01 45.33
C TYR A 37 24.27 2.35 44.59
N GLN A 38 24.39 3.44 45.35
CA GLN A 38 24.91 4.73 44.91
C GLN A 38 26.18 5.01 45.72
N SER A 39 27.20 5.58 45.10
CA SER A 39 28.26 6.28 45.81
C SER A 39 28.83 7.39 44.93
N THR A 40 29.26 8.46 45.57
CA THR A 40 29.72 9.72 44.98
C THR A 40 31.16 9.98 45.37
N SER A 41 31.95 10.58 44.48
CA SER A 41 33.09 11.43 44.91
C SER A 41 33.41 12.49 43.85
N ARG A 42 33.88 13.67 44.32
CA ARG A 42 34.29 14.84 43.53
C ARG A 42 35.79 15.10 43.75
N ILE A 43 36.58 15.24 42.68
CA ILE A 43 37.78 16.12 42.48
C ILE A 43 37.95 16.23 40.95
N GLY A 44 38.35 17.33 40.28
CA GLY A 44 38.59 18.74 40.65
C GLY A 44 39.14 19.50 39.41
N PHE A 45 39.12 20.83 39.39
CA PHE A 45 39.70 21.66 38.30
C PHE A 45 41.13 22.12 38.63
N PRO A 46 41.96 22.42 37.60
CA PRO A 46 42.12 23.83 37.21
C PRO A 46 42.11 24.08 35.68
N MET A 47 41.88 25.34 35.32
CA MET A 47 41.89 25.90 33.96
C MET A 47 43.19 26.70 33.76
N LEU A 48 43.83 26.60 32.59
CA LEU A 48 44.84 27.56 32.12
C LEU A 48 44.77 27.75 30.59
N LEU A 49 44.90 28.99 30.14
CA LEU A 49 45.00 29.39 28.74
C LEU A 49 46.45 29.26 28.25
N SER A 50 46.68 28.96 26.96
CA SER A 50 47.23 29.96 26.01
C SER A 50 47.52 29.41 24.59
N THR A 51 47.07 30.18 23.60
CA THR A 51 47.66 30.51 22.27
C THR A 51 48.60 29.57 21.49
N PHE A 52 48.20 29.37 20.22
CA PHE A 52 49.00 29.36 18.97
C PHE A 52 50.27 28.49 18.81
N GLY A 53 50.27 27.65 17.77
CA GLY A 53 51.45 26.96 17.26
C GLY A 53 51.14 26.09 16.04
N THR A 54 51.20 26.67 14.84
CA THR A 54 51.06 25.94 13.56
C THR A 54 52.29 25.08 13.28
N VAL A 55 52.13 23.85 12.77
CA VAL A 55 52.92 23.28 11.64
C VAL A 55 52.33 21.92 11.22
N SER A 56 52.46 21.62 9.93
CA SER A 56 51.84 20.49 9.21
C SER A 56 52.51 19.13 9.50
N SER A 57 51.71 18.07 9.53
CA SER A 57 52.14 16.75 9.05
C SER A 57 51.02 16.11 8.20
N THR A 58 51.35 15.85 6.95
CA THR A 58 50.43 15.35 5.93
C THR A 58 50.16 13.85 6.08
N HIS A 59 48.89 13.46 6.11
CA HIS A 59 48.46 12.13 5.64
C HIS A 59 47.51 12.32 4.46
N ALA A 60 47.83 11.68 3.34
CA ALA A 60 47.13 11.83 2.08
C ALA A 60 45.70 11.25 2.17
N ILE A 61 44.70 12.12 2.00
CA ILE A 61 43.35 11.71 1.64
C ILE A 61 43.34 11.57 0.12
N SER A 62 43.10 10.35 -0.37
CA SER A 62 42.86 10.12 -1.79
C SER A 62 41.47 10.64 -2.13
N GLU A 63 41.39 11.90 -2.57
CA GLU A 63 40.20 12.44 -3.22
C GLU A 63 39.96 11.72 -4.55
N THR A 64 39.27 10.58 -4.51
CA THR A 64 38.54 10.11 -5.68
C THR A 64 37.45 11.13 -5.95
N THR A 65 37.76 12.09 -6.82
CA THR A 65 36.80 12.98 -7.43
C THR A 65 35.74 12.10 -8.09
N GLU A 66 34.53 12.06 -7.53
CA GLU A 66 33.39 11.50 -8.24
C GLU A 66 33.18 12.37 -9.47
N CYS A 67 33.67 11.89 -10.63
CA CYS A 67 33.31 12.46 -11.90
C CYS A 67 31.78 12.51 -11.95
N ALA A 68 31.24 13.73 -12.02
CA ALA A 68 29.83 13.94 -12.28
C ALA A 68 29.49 13.26 -13.60
N VAL A 69 28.94 12.05 -13.51
CA VAL A 69 28.34 11.38 -14.66
C VAL A 69 27.16 12.27 -15.03
N THR A 70 27.32 13.03 -16.11
CA THR A 70 26.21 13.67 -16.80
C THR A 70 25.30 12.54 -17.27
N GLU A 71 24.32 12.19 -16.44
CA GLU A 71 23.24 11.28 -16.82
C GLU A 71 22.63 11.85 -18.10
N ARG A 72 22.80 11.12 -19.21
CA ARG A 72 22.03 11.41 -20.41
C ARG A 72 20.57 11.22 -20.01
N PRO A 73 19.66 12.17 -20.30
CA PRO A 73 18.25 11.97 -19.99
C PRO A 73 17.81 10.66 -20.63
N GLU A 74 17.36 9.72 -19.80
CA GLU A 74 16.90 8.43 -20.30
C GLU A 74 15.75 8.67 -21.28
N ARG A 75 15.72 7.90 -22.38
CA ARG A 75 14.64 7.98 -23.36
C ARG A 75 13.29 7.84 -22.64
N PRO A 76 12.32 8.75 -22.86
CA PRO A 76 10.98 8.60 -22.33
C PRO A 76 10.33 7.30 -22.81
N VAL A 77 9.55 6.67 -21.93
CA VAL A 77 8.74 5.50 -22.27
C VAL A 77 7.42 6.00 -22.86
N ARG A 78 7.16 5.68 -24.13
CA ARG A 78 5.97 6.13 -24.84
C ARG A 78 4.87 5.08 -24.80
N ILE A 79 3.73 5.46 -24.23
CA ILE A 79 2.54 4.64 -24.09
C ILE A 79 1.41 5.31 -24.88
N VAL A 80 0.74 4.56 -25.74
CA VAL A 80 -0.50 4.99 -26.37
C VAL A 80 -1.63 4.11 -25.87
N ALA A 81 -2.70 4.71 -25.35
CA ALA A 81 -3.94 4.03 -25.02
C ALA A 81 -5.00 4.33 -26.08
N LEU A 82 -5.62 3.27 -26.61
CA LEU A 82 -6.81 3.34 -27.46
C LEU A 82 -7.99 2.79 -26.66
N VAL A 83 -9.02 3.61 -26.49
CA VAL A 83 -10.19 3.32 -25.66
C VAL A 83 -11.44 3.28 -26.53
N GLY A 84 -12.34 2.33 -26.30
CA GLY A 84 -13.65 2.30 -26.97
C GLY A 84 -14.45 3.58 -26.67
N GLU A 85 -14.91 4.28 -27.70
CA GLU A 85 -15.63 5.55 -27.52
C GLU A 85 -16.94 5.36 -26.73
N GLY A 86 -17.18 6.26 -25.78
CA GLY A 86 -18.33 6.20 -24.87
C GLY A 86 -18.38 4.98 -23.94
N THR A 87 -17.31 4.17 -23.86
CA THR A 87 -17.31 2.94 -23.02
C THR A 87 -17.10 3.24 -21.54
N VAL A 88 -17.78 2.45 -20.70
CA VAL A 88 -17.84 2.62 -19.24
C VAL A 88 -16.97 1.56 -18.55
N SER A 89 -16.24 1.98 -17.53
CA SER A 89 -15.39 1.12 -16.70
C SER A 89 -16.16 0.55 -15.50
N PRO A 90 -15.68 -0.57 -14.89
CA PRO A 90 -16.24 -1.08 -13.63
C PRO A 90 -15.92 -0.19 -12.41
N LEU A 91 -15.14 0.88 -12.57
CA LEU A 91 -14.76 1.79 -11.49
C LEU A 91 -15.86 2.85 -11.30
N ASN A 92 -16.91 2.48 -10.56
CA ASN A 92 -18.06 3.34 -10.24
C ASN A 92 -18.67 4.06 -11.47
N CYS A 93 -18.72 3.37 -12.61
CA CYS A 93 -19.24 3.85 -13.88
C CYS A 93 -18.51 5.06 -14.51
N ALA A 94 -17.26 5.35 -14.11
CA ALA A 94 -16.41 6.30 -14.82
C ALA A 94 -16.14 5.83 -16.27
N SER A 95 -15.99 6.76 -17.23
CA SER A 95 -15.63 6.37 -18.59
C SER A 95 -14.20 5.81 -18.64
N TRP A 96 -13.94 4.88 -19.55
CA TRP A 96 -12.57 4.37 -19.71
C TRP A 96 -11.60 5.47 -20.16
N GLN A 97 -12.07 6.51 -20.87
CA GLN A 97 -11.24 7.64 -21.26
C GLN A 97 -10.74 8.41 -20.03
N GLU A 98 -11.62 8.74 -19.08
CA GLU A 98 -11.25 9.40 -17.82
C GLU A 98 -10.31 8.54 -16.97
N VAL A 99 -10.57 7.24 -16.88
CA VAL A 99 -9.71 6.30 -16.13
C VAL A 99 -8.30 6.22 -16.72
N MET A 100 -8.18 6.19 -18.05
CA MET A 100 -6.87 6.12 -18.72
C MET A 100 -6.13 7.47 -18.70
N LEU A 101 -6.83 8.60 -18.81
CA LEU A 101 -6.24 9.94 -18.61
C LEU A 101 -5.73 10.11 -17.18
N HIS A 102 -6.51 9.70 -16.18
CA HIS A 102 -6.08 9.70 -14.78
C HIS A 102 -4.87 8.78 -14.56
N THR A 103 -4.86 7.60 -15.18
CA THR A 103 -3.71 6.68 -15.15
C THR A 103 -2.45 7.33 -15.74
N ALA A 104 -2.57 8.09 -16.84
CA ALA A 104 -1.46 8.79 -17.47
C ALA A 104 -0.79 9.81 -16.52
N ASP A 105 -1.59 10.56 -15.76
CA ASP A 105 -1.04 11.49 -14.76
C ASP A 105 -0.46 10.75 -13.55
N ARG A 106 -1.10 9.66 -13.09
CA ARG A 106 -0.59 8.83 -11.97
C ARG A 106 0.69 8.05 -12.30
N LEU A 107 1.04 7.87 -13.58
CA LEU A 107 2.33 7.30 -14.01
C LEU A 107 3.51 8.25 -13.78
N LYS A 108 3.33 9.57 -14.02
CA LYS A 108 4.35 10.60 -13.77
C LYS A 108 4.76 10.69 -12.30
N TRP A 109 3.91 10.19 -11.39
CA TRP A 109 4.24 10.07 -9.97
C TRP A 109 5.30 9.01 -9.68
N VAL A 110 5.49 8.05 -10.59
CA VAL A 110 6.52 7.01 -10.50
C VAL A 110 7.80 7.47 -11.21
N ASP A 111 7.66 8.06 -12.39
CA ASP A 111 8.76 8.50 -13.25
C ASP A 111 8.25 9.56 -14.23
N ASP A 112 8.83 10.78 -14.21
CA ASP A 112 8.38 11.88 -15.08
C ASP A 112 8.69 11.61 -16.58
N GLY A 113 9.52 10.60 -16.88
CA GLY A 113 9.78 10.11 -18.24
C GLY A 113 8.77 9.07 -18.74
N TYR A 114 7.66 8.82 -18.06
CA TYR A 114 6.56 8.01 -18.58
C TYR A 114 5.53 8.91 -19.28
N GLU A 115 5.54 8.88 -20.61
CA GLU A 115 4.66 9.66 -21.49
C GLU A 115 3.51 8.77 -21.96
N MET A 116 2.29 9.03 -21.48
CA MET A 116 1.08 8.30 -21.89
C MET A 116 0.08 9.23 -22.58
N LEU A 117 -0.30 8.89 -23.81
CA LEU A 117 -1.34 9.55 -24.59
C LEU A 117 -2.59 8.66 -24.65
N VAL A 118 -3.77 9.27 -24.61
CA VAL A 118 -5.06 8.56 -24.60
C VAL A 118 -5.92 9.06 -25.75
N PHE A 119 -6.38 8.15 -26.59
CA PHE A 119 -7.28 8.42 -27.70
C PHE A 119 -8.49 7.49 -27.63
N THR A 120 -9.61 7.94 -28.19
CA THR A 120 -10.82 7.16 -28.41
C THR A 120 -10.77 6.48 -29.79
N ASP A 121 -11.44 5.34 -29.95
CA ASP A 121 -11.29 4.50 -31.15
C ASP A 121 -12.04 5.03 -32.39
N ASP A 122 -12.94 5.99 -32.20
CA ASP A 122 -13.59 6.76 -33.26
C ASP A 122 -12.60 7.66 -34.03
N LEU A 123 -11.60 8.23 -33.35
CA LEU A 123 -10.57 9.08 -33.94
C LEU A 123 -9.75 8.36 -35.02
N CYS A 124 -9.61 7.04 -34.94
CA CYS A 124 -8.95 6.20 -35.94
C CYS A 124 -9.59 6.30 -37.34
N TRP A 125 -10.85 6.74 -37.42
CA TRP A 125 -11.67 6.82 -38.64
C TRP A 125 -11.97 8.25 -39.07
N SER A 126 -11.70 9.22 -38.20
CA SER A 126 -11.95 10.63 -38.48
C SER A 126 -11.17 11.09 -39.73
N SER A 127 -11.88 11.59 -40.73
CA SER A 127 -11.29 12.03 -41.99
C SER A 127 -10.55 13.35 -41.80
N GLY A 128 -9.26 13.31 -41.48
CA GLY A 128 -8.45 14.52 -41.29
C GLY A 128 -7.06 14.27 -40.71
N GLU A 129 -6.50 15.34 -40.14
CA GLU A 129 -5.17 15.39 -39.51
C GLU A 129 -5.08 14.47 -38.28
N THR A 130 -6.17 14.33 -37.52
CA THR A 130 -6.26 13.56 -36.27
C THR A 130 -5.88 12.07 -36.42
N ALA A 131 -6.38 11.39 -37.46
CA ALA A 131 -6.04 9.98 -37.68
C ALA A 131 -4.55 9.78 -38.06
N ALA A 132 -3.97 10.76 -38.76
CA ALA A 132 -2.54 10.77 -39.06
C ALA A 132 -1.69 11.05 -37.80
N ASP A 133 -2.20 11.83 -36.85
CA ASP A 133 -1.56 12.07 -35.55
C ASP A 133 -1.55 10.82 -34.67
N VAL A 134 -2.67 10.10 -34.53
CA VAL A 134 -2.69 8.82 -33.81
C VAL A 134 -1.70 7.83 -34.45
N GLN A 135 -1.66 7.76 -35.79
CA GLN A 135 -0.70 6.90 -36.51
C GLN A 135 0.76 7.33 -36.27
N ARG A 136 1.04 8.63 -36.18
CA ARG A 136 2.37 9.19 -35.88
C ARG A 136 2.84 8.79 -34.50
N GLU A 137 1.99 8.93 -33.48
CA GLU A 137 2.33 8.57 -32.10
C GLU A 137 2.52 7.05 -31.96
N LEU A 138 1.64 6.23 -32.57
CA LEU A 138 1.79 4.76 -32.60
C LEU A 138 3.11 4.29 -33.22
N ASN A 139 3.65 4.99 -34.22
CA ASN A 139 4.96 4.67 -34.79
C ASN A 139 6.14 4.91 -33.82
N SER A 140 5.93 5.69 -32.76
CA SER A 140 6.93 5.98 -31.72
C SER A 140 6.69 5.25 -30.38
N ALA A 141 5.56 4.56 -30.25
CA ALA A 141 5.11 3.93 -29.02
C ALA A 141 5.93 2.67 -28.65
N ASP A 142 6.33 2.59 -27.38
CA ASP A 142 6.94 1.40 -26.78
C ASP A 142 5.88 0.43 -26.23
N ILE A 143 4.70 0.94 -25.85
CA ILE A 143 3.52 0.19 -25.40
C ILE A 143 2.26 0.72 -26.07
N LEU A 144 1.42 -0.18 -26.59
CA LEU A 144 0.03 0.07 -26.95
C LEU A 144 -0.90 -0.64 -25.95
N VAL A 145 -1.81 0.11 -25.36
CA VAL A 145 -2.85 -0.38 -24.45
C VAL A 145 -4.19 -0.23 -25.15
N ILE A 146 -4.97 -1.30 -25.25
CA ILE A 146 -6.28 -1.27 -25.93
C ILE A 146 -7.35 -1.68 -24.92
N VAL A 147 -8.33 -0.81 -24.68
CA VAL A 147 -9.36 -1.00 -23.65
C VAL A 147 -10.75 -0.85 -24.25
N ALA A 148 -11.62 -1.83 -24.02
CA ALA A 148 -13.02 -1.84 -24.46
C ALA A 148 -13.27 -1.67 -25.98
N VAL A 149 -12.25 -1.84 -26.84
CA VAL A 149 -12.39 -1.66 -28.28
C VAL A 149 -13.02 -2.91 -28.91
N THR A 150 -14.28 -2.78 -29.32
CA THR A 150 -15.09 -3.88 -29.89
C THR A 150 -15.61 -3.58 -31.31
N ASN A 151 -15.55 -2.32 -31.75
CA ASN A 151 -15.96 -1.92 -33.10
C ASN A 151 -15.09 -2.62 -34.16
N GLN A 152 -15.75 -3.25 -35.15
CA GLN A 152 -15.11 -4.07 -36.18
C GLN A 152 -14.28 -3.28 -37.20
N GLU A 153 -14.56 -1.99 -37.35
CA GLU A 153 -13.68 -1.08 -38.07
C GLU A 153 -12.46 -0.84 -37.19
N SER A 154 -12.62 -0.27 -35.99
CA SER A 154 -11.55 0.04 -35.01
C SER A 154 -10.52 -1.08 -34.88
N VAL A 155 -10.97 -2.32 -34.70
CA VAL A 155 -10.12 -3.52 -34.64
C VAL A 155 -9.22 -3.67 -35.87
N LYS A 156 -9.73 -3.50 -37.09
CA LYS A 156 -8.97 -3.68 -38.34
C LYS A 156 -7.89 -2.62 -38.53
N TRP A 157 -8.17 -1.35 -38.21
CA TRP A 157 -7.15 -0.29 -38.29
C TRP A 157 -6.08 -0.46 -37.22
N ILE A 158 -6.45 -0.88 -36.01
CA ILE A 158 -5.49 -1.21 -34.97
C ILE A 158 -4.56 -2.34 -35.45
N GLN A 159 -5.11 -3.44 -35.99
CA GLN A 159 -4.30 -4.52 -36.57
C GLN A 159 -3.37 -4.03 -37.71
N THR A 160 -3.84 -3.09 -38.53
CA THR A 160 -3.06 -2.52 -39.64
C THR A 160 -1.92 -1.61 -39.17
N ASN A 161 -2.13 -0.82 -38.11
CA ASN A 161 -1.20 0.23 -37.69
C ASN A 161 -0.31 -0.11 -36.49
N SER A 162 -0.68 -1.10 -35.67
CA SER A 162 0.06 -1.48 -34.45
C SER A 162 1.25 -2.42 -34.68
N GLY A 163 1.42 -2.98 -35.89
CA GLY A 163 2.34 -4.10 -36.13
C GLY A 163 3.81 -3.89 -35.72
N ARG A 164 4.28 -2.63 -35.72
CA ARG A 164 5.64 -2.23 -35.30
C ARG A 164 5.85 -2.18 -33.78
N ILE A 165 4.77 -2.03 -33.00
CA ILE A 165 4.84 -1.81 -31.55
C ILE A 165 5.25 -3.12 -30.88
N PRO A 166 6.28 -3.14 -30.00
CA PRO A 166 6.80 -4.37 -29.42
C PRO A 166 5.92 -4.94 -28.31
N ASN A 167 5.18 -4.07 -27.60
CA ASN A 167 4.30 -4.45 -26.49
C ASN A 167 2.87 -3.94 -26.76
N ILE A 168 1.92 -4.85 -26.89
CA ILE A 168 0.49 -4.58 -27.09
C ILE A 168 -0.27 -5.39 -26.03
N ILE A 169 -1.11 -4.73 -25.23
CA ILE A 169 -1.95 -5.38 -24.24
C ILE A 169 -3.41 -4.96 -24.44
N CYS A 170 -4.31 -5.94 -24.50
CA CYS A 170 -5.72 -5.77 -24.77
C CYS A 170 -6.55 -6.16 -23.54
N PHE A 171 -7.44 -5.28 -23.11
CA PHE A 171 -8.36 -5.47 -22.01
C PHE A 171 -9.79 -5.22 -22.48
N ASP A 172 -10.73 -6.09 -22.09
CA ASP A 172 -12.18 -5.97 -22.38
C ASP A 172 -12.54 -5.71 -23.86
N SER A 173 -11.62 -6.04 -24.77
CA SER A 173 -11.65 -5.71 -26.19
C SER A 173 -11.94 -6.96 -27.04
N SER A 174 -12.14 -6.75 -28.35
CA SER A 174 -12.38 -7.84 -29.31
C SER A 174 -11.30 -8.93 -29.23
N GLN A 175 -11.71 -10.20 -29.17
CA GLN A 175 -10.82 -11.37 -29.12
C GLN A 175 -9.94 -11.54 -30.37
N VAL A 176 -10.22 -10.78 -31.43
CA VAL A 176 -9.43 -10.71 -32.67
C VAL A 176 -8.13 -9.89 -32.47
N LEU A 177 -8.09 -9.03 -31.44
CA LEU A 177 -6.89 -8.34 -31.00
C LEU A 177 -6.10 -9.25 -30.06
N THR A 178 -4.81 -9.45 -30.37
CA THR A 178 -3.94 -10.36 -29.61
C THR A 178 -2.91 -9.58 -28.80
N ASN A 179 -2.67 -10.06 -27.57
CA ASN A 179 -1.58 -9.55 -26.75
C ASN A 179 -0.24 -9.87 -27.41
N LYS A 180 0.70 -8.94 -27.34
CA LYS A 180 2.06 -9.07 -27.88
C LYS A 180 3.02 -8.49 -26.84
N LEU A 181 4.07 -9.21 -26.43
CA LEU A 181 5.05 -8.67 -25.50
C LEU A 181 6.47 -9.02 -25.97
N GLY A 182 7.40 -8.08 -25.86
CA GLY A 182 8.78 -8.27 -26.34
C GLY A 182 8.86 -8.60 -27.84
N GLY A 183 7.85 -8.20 -28.63
CA GLY A 183 7.73 -8.53 -30.05
C GLY A 183 6.97 -9.82 -30.38
N MET A 184 6.67 -10.68 -29.39
CA MET A 184 6.05 -12.00 -29.59
C MET A 184 4.53 -11.98 -29.36
N ASN A 185 3.75 -12.52 -30.30
CA ASN A 185 2.29 -12.64 -30.16
C ASN A 185 1.92 -13.78 -29.20
N ILE A 186 1.14 -13.46 -28.17
CA ILE A 186 0.75 -14.37 -27.10
C ILE A 186 -0.63 -14.93 -27.41
N HIS A 187 -0.65 -16.19 -27.82
CA HIS A 187 -1.88 -16.90 -28.11
C HIS A 187 -2.48 -17.41 -26.80
N ARG A 188 -3.75 -17.08 -26.51
CA ARG A 188 -4.51 -17.76 -25.45
C ARG A 188 -4.52 -19.25 -25.77
N LYS A 189 -3.92 -20.07 -24.91
CA LYS A 189 -3.98 -21.52 -25.05
C LYS A 189 -5.43 -21.98 -24.94
N THR A 190 -6.01 -22.36 -26.08
CA THR A 190 -7.11 -23.32 -26.10
C THR A 190 -6.62 -24.61 -25.48
N ASP A 191 -7.45 -25.23 -24.64
CA ASP A 191 -7.06 -26.45 -23.95
C ASP A 191 -6.82 -27.58 -24.94
N GLY A 192 -5.65 -28.21 -24.86
CA GLY A 192 -5.31 -29.42 -25.61
C GLY A 192 -4.93 -29.27 -27.10
N MET A 193 -3.66 -28.96 -27.37
CA MET A 193 -2.92 -29.76 -28.38
C MET A 193 -1.43 -29.89 -28.04
N LEU A 194 -0.98 -31.13 -27.85
CA LEU A 194 0.44 -31.47 -27.74
C LEU A 194 1.08 -31.52 -29.13
N PHE A 195 2.38 -31.15 -29.18
CA PHE A 195 3.37 -31.26 -30.27
C PHE A 195 3.56 -30.08 -31.24
N GLY A 196 4.69 -29.41 -31.02
CA GLY A 196 5.56 -28.84 -32.06
C GLY A 196 7.02 -29.11 -31.67
N LYS A 197 7.71 -30.01 -32.40
CA LYS A 197 9.13 -30.34 -32.15
C LYS A 197 10.05 -29.21 -32.66
N LEU A 198 11.22 -29.04 -32.03
CA LEU A 198 12.30 -28.11 -32.41
C LEU A 198 12.00 -26.60 -32.25
N ILE A 199 11.45 -26.19 -31.11
CA ILE A 199 11.57 -24.79 -30.62
C ILE A 199 12.79 -24.73 -29.68
N GLY A 200 13.60 -23.66 -29.81
CA GLY A 200 14.78 -23.48 -28.97
C GLY A 200 14.43 -23.35 -27.48
N THR A 201 15.25 -23.92 -26.59
CA THR A 201 15.04 -23.83 -25.12
C THR A 201 15.03 -22.38 -24.60
N SER A 202 15.55 -21.42 -25.35
CA SER A 202 15.49 -19.99 -25.06
C SER A 202 14.13 -19.37 -25.41
N GLU A 203 13.53 -19.73 -26.54
CA GLU A 203 12.23 -19.19 -26.99
C GLU A 203 11.09 -19.70 -26.10
N LEU A 204 11.11 -20.99 -25.76
CA LEU A 204 10.15 -21.59 -24.81
C LEU A 204 10.21 -20.93 -23.42
N ARG A 205 11.38 -20.45 -22.98
CA ARG A 205 11.51 -19.68 -21.74
C ARG A 205 10.91 -18.29 -21.87
N LYS A 206 11.23 -17.56 -22.95
CA LYS A 206 10.66 -16.22 -23.23
C LYS A 206 9.13 -16.26 -23.34
N GLU A 207 8.58 -17.28 -24.00
CA GLU A 207 7.12 -17.50 -24.09
C GLU A 207 6.52 -17.75 -22.69
N SER A 208 7.17 -18.59 -21.86
CA SER A 208 6.73 -18.85 -20.49
C SER A 208 6.77 -17.58 -19.61
N GLU A 209 7.83 -16.77 -19.72
CA GLU A 209 7.97 -15.49 -19.01
C GLU A 209 6.90 -14.49 -19.46
N ALA A 210 6.62 -14.39 -20.76
CA ALA A 210 5.57 -13.53 -21.30
C ALA A 210 4.16 -13.97 -20.89
N LEU A 211 3.89 -15.28 -20.79
CA LEU A 211 2.65 -15.82 -20.25
C LEU A 211 2.48 -15.52 -18.76
N GLU A 212 3.57 -15.56 -17.97
CA GLU A 212 3.54 -15.17 -16.55
C GLU A 212 3.27 -13.67 -16.38
N VAL A 213 3.86 -12.82 -17.24
CA VAL A 213 3.56 -11.38 -17.28
C VAL A 213 2.10 -11.12 -17.64
N VAL A 214 1.58 -11.68 -18.74
CA VAL A 214 0.16 -11.50 -19.11
C VAL A 214 -0.75 -11.98 -18.00
N LYS A 215 -0.47 -13.13 -17.37
CA LYS A 215 -1.27 -13.61 -16.25
C LYS A 215 -1.25 -12.62 -15.08
N THR A 216 -0.07 -12.13 -14.69
CA THR A 216 0.07 -11.17 -13.57
C THR A 216 -0.68 -9.86 -13.85
N VAL A 217 -0.68 -9.43 -15.11
CA VAL A 217 -1.40 -8.25 -15.61
C VAL A 217 -2.91 -8.48 -15.65
N SER A 218 -3.39 -9.64 -16.11
CA SER A 218 -4.82 -10.00 -16.08
C SER A 218 -5.34 -10.15 -14.65
N ASP A 219 -4.63 -10.91 -13.81
CA ASP A 219 -4.97 -11.10 -12.39
C ASP A 219 -5.03 -9.75 -11.62
N ALA A 220 -4.36 -8.70 -12.11
CA ALA A 220 -4.43 -7.34 -11.57
C ALA A 220 -5.59 -6.53 -12.16
N TRP A 221 -5.79 -6.56 -13.48
CA TRP A 221 -6.93 -5.91 -14.15
C TRP A 221 -8.29 -6.33 -13.58
N ASP A 222 -8.43 -7.64 -13.30
CA ASP A 222 -9.64 -8.25 -12.73
C ASP A 222 -9.93 -7.83 -11.27
N ARG A 223 -9.02 -7.07 -10.62
CA ARG A 223 -9.27 -6.42 -9.31
C ARG A 223 -9.92 -5.03 -9.41
N HIS A 224 -10.17 -4.55 -10.63
CA HIS A 224 -11.02 -3.38 -10.93
C HIS A 224 -10.76 -2.13 -10.07
N ASN A 225 -9.49 -1.74 -9.92
CA ASN A 225 -9.09 -0.51 -9.23
C ASN A 225 -7.96 0.21 -9.98
N SER A 226 -7.84 1.52 -9.75
CA SER A 226 -6.94 2.41 -10.48
C SER A 226 -5.45 2.14 -10.21
N ASP A 227 -5.11 1.69 -9.00
CA ASP A 227 -3.74 1.34 -8.65
C ASP A 227 -3.26 0.08 -9.38
N ASP A 228 -4.14 -0.92 -9.53
CA ASP A 228 -3.85 -2.11 -10.33
C ASP A 228 -3.79 -1.83 -11.83
N ILE A 229 -4.64 -0.94 -12.37
CA ILE A 229 -4.54 -0.48 -13.78
C ILE A 229 -3.17 0.16 -14.05
N ARG A 230 -2.71 1.05 -13.16
CA ARG A 230 -1.37 1.63 -13.24
C ARG A 230 -0.28 0.56 -13.09
N PHE A 231 -0.45 -0.38 -12.16
CA PHE A 231 0.50 -1.47 -11.92
C PHE A 231 0.69 -2.38 -13.15
N CYS A 232 -0.38 -2.68 -13.90
CA CYS A 232 -0.30 -3.44 -15.15
C CYS A 232 0.72 -2.84 -16.13
N LEU A 233 0.73 -1.51 -16.28
CA LEU A 233 1.66 -0.80 -17.15
C LEU A 233 3.09 -0.84 -16.59
N LEU A 234 3.25 -0.59 -15.28
CA LEU A 234 4.57 -0.67 -14.62
C LEU A 234 5.20 -2.07 -14.74
N ILE A 235 4.41 -3.15 -14.69
CA ILE A 235 4.89 -4.51 -14.91
C ILE A 235 5.45 -4.69 -16.33
N ILE A 236 4.73 -4.21 -17.35
CA ILE A 236 5.18 -4.29 -18.75
C ILE A 236 6.47 -3.49 -18.96
N ILE A 237 6.55 -2.27 -18.41
CA ILE A 237 7.77 -1.43 -18.43
C ILE A 237 8.95 -2.19 -17.79
N ASN A 238 8.74 -2.74 -16.58
CA ASN A 238 9.76 -3.46 -15.81
C ASN A 238 10.25 -4.78 -16.45
N ALA A 239 9.41 -5.39 -17.29
CA ALA A 239 9.72 -6.64 -17.97
C ALA A 239 10.41 -6.41 -19.33
N TYR A 240 10.00 -5.38 -20.10
CA TYR A 240 10.39 -5.24 -21.51
C TYR A 240 11.11 -3.94 -21.89
N ILE A 241 11.16 -2.93 -21.00
CA ILE A 241 11.68 -1.60 -21.33
C ILE A 241 12.83 -1.21 -20.40
N ARG A 242 12.54 -0.94 -19.12
CA ARG A 242 13.56 -0.61 -18.11
C ARG A 242 13.11 -1.02 -16.70
N PRO A 243 14.03 -1.37 -15.78
CA PRO A 243 13.67 -1.72 -14.40
C PRO A 243 12.91 -0.60 -13.70
N VAL A 244 11.77 -0.92 -13.07
CA VAL A 244 10.97 0.07 -12.33
C VAL A 244 11.30 -0.04 -10.84
N PRO A 245 11.82 1.00 -10.17
CA PRO A 245 12.33 0.90 -8.79
C PRO A 245 11.33 0.35 -7.77
N ILE A 246 10.06 0.79 -7.82
CA ILE A 246 9.00 0.33 -6.91
C ILE A 246 8.69 -1.17 -7.05
N LEU A 247 9.02 -1.77 -8.20
CA LEU A 247 8.80 -3.18 -8.51
C LEU A 247 10.00 -4.09 -8.17
N LYS A 248 11.11 -3.54 -7.69
CA LYS A 248 12.31 -4.30 -7.29
C LYS A 248 12.00 -5.41 -6.28
N ASN A 249 11.06 -5.16 -5.37
CA ASN A 249 10.66 -6.06 -4.30
C ASN A 249 9.89 -7.30 -4.79
N LEU A 250 9.39 -7.32 -6.03
CA LEU A 250 8.75 -8.51 -6.62
C LEU A 250 9.72 -9.68 -6.84
N ARG A 251 11.04 -9.43 -6.89
CA ARG A 251 12.07 -10.38 -7.33
C ARG A 251 12.80 -11.13 -6.19
N ALA A 252 12.41 -10.93 -4.93
CA ALA A 252 13.16 -11.43 -3.76
C ALA A 252 12.92 -12.92 -3.43
N LYS A 253 13.50 -13.86 -4.20
CA LYS A 253 13.51 -15.31 -3.89
C LYS A 253 14.84 -15.97 -4.24
N GLY A 254 15.46 -16.66 -3.27
CA GLY A 254 16.70 -17.43 -3.48
C GLY A 254 17.15 -18.20 -2.22
N PHE A 255 18.16 -19.07 -2.38
CA PHE A 255 18.72 -19.88 -1.27
C PHE A 255 19.30 -19.04 -0.12
N SER A 256 19.78 -17.83 -0.41
CA SER A 256 20.29 -16.87 0.60
C SER A 256 19.23 -16.48 1.63
N THR A 257 17.99 -16.26 1.20
CA THR A 257 16.85 -15.94 2.07
C THR A 257 16.54 -17.07 3.04
N LEU A 258 16.45 -18.31 2.55
CA LEU A 258 16.20 -19.50 3.37
C LEU A 258 17.31 -19.71 4.41
N ASN A 259 18.57 -19.55 4.01
CA ASN A 259 19.71 -19.65 4.92
C ASN A 259 19.67 -18.57 6.02
N CYS A 260 19.31 -17.32 5.67
CA CYS A 260 19.13 -16.25 6.64
C CYS A 260 18.01 -16.56 7.64
N MET A 261 16.85 -17.02 7.16
CA MET A 261 15.70 -17.38 8.00
C MET A 261 16.07 -18.49 8.99
N VAL A 262 16.59 -19.62 8.51
CA VAL A 262 16.91 -20.77 9.36
C VAL A 262 18.01 -20.43 10.39
N ARG A 263 19.04 -19.66 10.00
CA ARG A 263 20.15 -19.30 10.88
C ARG A 263 19.77 -18.33 12.00
N ASN A 264 18.89 -17.36 11.72
CA ASN A 264 18.61 -16.26 12.67
C ASN A 264 17.26 -16.38 13.38
N CYS A 265 16.28 -17.06 12.76
CA CYS A 265 14.87 -17.10 13.20
C CYS A 265 14.33 -18.53 13.37
N GLY A 266 15.21 -19.52 13.54
CA GLY A 266 14.83 -20.95 13.58
C GLY A 266 13.76 -21.28 14.63
N THR A 267 13.78 -20.61 15.79
CA THR A 267 12.80 -20.80 16.86
C THR A 267 11.44 -20.21 16.50
N GLU A 268 11.40 -18.98 15.97
CA GLU A 268 10.17 -18.33 15.51
C GLU A 268 9.55 -19.07 14.32
N ILE A 269 10.38 -19.60 13.40
CA ILE A 269 9.94 -20.48 12.31
C ILE A 269 9.29 -21.74 12.87
N LEU A 270 9.94 -22.44 13.81
CA LEU A 270 9.38 -23.65 14.40
C LEU A 270 8.06 -23.37 15.14
N ASN A 271 8.00 -22.30 15.94
CA ASN A 271 6.80 -21.90 16.66
C ASN A 271 5.64 -21.55 15.71
N CYS A 272 5.92 -20.83 14.61
CA CYS A 272 4.95 -20.57 13.55
C CYS A 272 4.49 -21.86 12.85
N LEU A 273 5.42 -22.76 12.53
CA LEU A 273 5.08 -24.04 11.89
C LEU A 273 4.31 -24.98 12.84
N LEU A 274 4.38 -24.80 14.15
CA LEU A 274 3.54 -25.53 15.11
C LEU A 274 2.16 -24.88 15.32
N ASP A 275 2.05 -23.55 15.22
CA ASP A 275 0.77 -22.82 15.29
C ASP A 275 -0.11 -23.04 14.03
N PRO A 276 -1.33 -23.60 14.17
CA PRO A 276 -2.26 -23.75 13.05
C PRO A 276 -2.65 -22.44 12.36
N ASN A 277 -2.69 -21.32 13.09
CA ASN A 277 -3.04 -20.03 12.50
C ASN A 277 -1.86 -19.46 11.69
N CYS A 278 -0.66 -19.44 12.24
CA CYS A 278 0.53 -19.00 11.51
C CYS A 278 0.78 -19.84 10.23
N ARG A 279 0.62 -21.17 10.27
CA ARG A 279 0.65 -22.00 9.05
C ARG A 279 -0.36 -21.55 8.00
N LYS A 280 -1.64 -21.37 8.38
CA LYS A 280 -2.70 -20.88 7.46
C LYS A 280 -2.39 -19.50 6.91
N ALA A 281 -1.81 -18.60 7.71
CA ALA A 281 -1.36 -17.29 7.27
C ALA A 281 -0.29 -17.41 6.17
N LEU A 282 0.76 -18.21 6.40
CA LEU A 282 1.84 -18.43 5.42
C LEU A 282 1.34 -19.12 4.15
N GLU A 283 0.44 -20.11 4.26
CA GLU A 283 -0.18 -20.79 3.12
C GLU A 283 -1.09 -19.85 2.29
N CYS A 284 -1.77 -18.92 2.96
CA CYS A 284 -2.62 -17.90 2.33
C CYS A 284 -1.78 -16.84 1.61
N LEU A 285 -0.81 -16.23 2.30
CA LEU A 285 0.13 -15.26 1.73
C LEU A 285 0.88 -15.82 0.52
N ASN A 286 1.19 -17.12 0.53
CA ASN A 286 1.83 -17.80 -0.60
C ASN A 286 0.98 -17.94 -1.87
N LYS A 287 -0.32 -17.65 -1.80
CA LYS A 287 -1.27 -17.64 -2.92
C LYS A 287 -1.62 -16.24 -3.40
N CYS A 288 -1.40 -15.21 -2.58
CA CYS A 288 -1.57 -13.82 -2.99
C CYS A 288 -0.51 -13.42 -4.04
N SER A 289 -0.88 -12.51 -4.95
CA SER A 289 0.12 -11.75 -5.68
C SER A 289 0.91 -10.88 -4.68
N PRO A 290 2.24 -10.68 -4.84
CA PRO A 290 3.02 -9.90 -3.88
C PRO A 290 2.62 -8.42 -3.78
N VAL A 291 1.88 -7.89 -4.77
CA VAL A 291 1.31 -6.53 -4.75
C VAL A 291 -0.16 -6.46 -4.35
N ASP A 292 -0.85 -7.59 -4.25
CA ASP A 292 -2.27 -7.61 -3.86
C ASP A 292 -2.38 -7.34 -2.35
N GLN A 293 -2.39 -6.05 -1.99
CA GLN A 293 -2.43 -5.59 -0.61
C GLN A 293 -3.70 -6.10 0.11
N VAL A 294 -4.83 -6.20 -0.60
CA VAL A 294 -6.10 -6.70 -0.07
C VAL A 294 -5.98 -8.16 0.33
N CYS A 295 -5.48 -9.02 -0.56
CA CYS A 295 -5.25 -10.44 -0.25
C CYS A 295 -4.25 -10.60 0.90
N ASN A 296 -3.10 -9.93 0.84
CA ASN A 296 -2.06 -10.05 1.86
C ASN A 296 -2.58 -9.61 3.24
N TYR A 297 -3.22 -8.43 3.32
CA TYR A 297 -3.76 -7.91 4.58
C TYR A 297 -4.89 -8.80 5.11
N ARG A 298 -5.79 -9.29 4.24
CA ARG A 298 -6.88 -10.19 4.63
C ARG A 298 -6.38 -11.55 5.12
N CYS A 299 -5.31 -12.11 4.55
CA CYS A 299 -4.64 -13.30 5.08
C CYS A 299 -4.14 -13.07 6.51
N ILE A 300 -3.40 -11.97 6.74
CA ILE A 300 -2.84 -11.63 8.05
C ILE A 300 -3.97 -11.41 9.07
N ALA A 301 -4.93 -10.53 8.78
CA ALA A 301 -6.02 -10.20 9.69
C ALA A 301 -7.00 -11.36 9.94
N SER A 302 -7.05 -12.39 9.08
CA SER A 302 -7.82 -13.63 9.32
C SER A 302 -7.14 -14.59 10.29
N TYR A 303 -5.81 -14.61 10.31
CA TYR A 303 -5.01 -15.62 11.01
C TYR A 303 -3.97 -15.04 12.00
N GLU A 304 -4.10 -13.75 12.34
CA GLU A 304 -3.28 -13.02 13.30
C GLU A 304 -3.08 -13.81 14.61
N SER A 305 -1.81 -14.06 14.95
CA SER A 305 -1.38 -14.76 16.16
C SER A 305 -0.04 -14.20 16.64
N GLN A 306 0.27 -14.40 17.93
CA GLN A 306 1.56 -13.99 18.51
C GLN A 306 2.76 -14.69 17.82
N ASN A 307 2.58 -15.92 17.32
CA ASN A 307 3.63 -16.64 16.60
C ASN A 307 3.83 -16.09 15.18
N LEU A 308 2.77 -15.63 14.51
CA LEU A 308 2.88 -14.91 13.24
C LEU A 308 3.57 -13.56 13.42
N GLU A 309 3.21 -12.81 14.46
CA GLU A 309 3.87 -11.55 14.82
C GLU A 309 5.37 -11.75 15.10
N ALA A 310 5.73 -12.73 15.93
CA ALA A 310 7.12 -13.03 16.27
C ALA A 310 7.94 -13.49 15.05
N PHE A 311 7.36 -14.34 14.19
CA PHE A 311 7.95 -14.77 12.92
C PHE A 311 8.25 -13.58 12.01
N SER A 312 7.24 -12.74 11.72
CA SER A 312 7.39 -11.56 10.87
C SER A 312 8.39 -10.57 11.44
N LEU A 313 8.36 -10.35 12.76
CA LEU A 313 9.31 -9.48 13.47
C LEU A 313 10.76 -9.98 13.32
N CYS A 314 10.99 -11.29 13.42
CA CYS A 314 12.33 -11.82 13.23
C CYS A 314 12.79 -11.73 11.76
N VAL A 315 11.99 -12.30 10.85
CA VAL A 315 12.35 -12.50 9.44
C VAL A 315 12.44 -11.19 8.67
N LEU A 316 11.48 -10.27 8.87
CA LEU A 316 11.40 -9.00 8.15
C LEU A 316 12.11 -7.89 8.95
N GLN A 317 11.69 -7.67 10.19
CA GLN A 317 12.03 -6.44 10.90
C GLN A 317 13.40 -6.44 11.59
N LYS A 318 13.84 -7.58 12.16
CA LYS A 318 15.14 -7.70 12.83
C LYS A 318 16.27 -8.07 11.86
N HIS A 319 16.05 -9.03 10.98
CA HIS A 319 17.09 -9.58 10.11
C HIS A 319 16.94 -9.25 8.62
N ASN A 320 15.78 -8.74 8.18
CA ASN A 320 15.43 -8.46 6.78
C ASN A 320 15.94 -9.55 5.81
N CYS A 321 15.58 -10.81 6.08
CA CYS A 321 16.04 -11.95 5.28
C CYS A 321 15.49 -11.97 3.85
N LEU A 322 14.47 -11.17 3.56
CA LEU A 322 13.96 -10.92 2.20
C LEU A 322 14.73 -9.80 1.48
N GLN A 323 15.57 -9.03 2.19
CA GLN A 323 16.32 -7.87 1.67
C GLN A 323 15.43 -6.81 0.99
N LEU A 324 14.23 -6.61 1.54
CA LEU A 324 13.26 -5.66 1.00
C LEU A 324 13.49 -4.26 1.58
N ASP A 325 13.27 -3.25 0.75
CA ASP A 325 13.26 -1.85 1.17
C ASP A 325 12.20 -1.10 0.33
N ALA A 326 11.36 -0.32 0.99
CA ALA A 326 10.38 0.56 0.36
C ALA A 326 10.34 1.91 1.09
N LYS A 327 10.33 2.99 0.31
CA LYS A 327 10.26 4.36 0.81
C LYS A 327 8.80 4.81 0.87
N ILE A 328 8.51 5.75 1.76
CA ILE A 328 7.22 6.46 1.75
C ILE A 328 7.15 7.26 0.43
N PRO A 329 6.06 7.17 -0.37
CA PRO A 329 5.92 7.96 -1.58
C PRO A 329 5.87 9.46 -1.31
N GLU A 330 6.65 10.24 -2.08
CA GLU A 330 6.68 11.70 -2.03
C GLU A 330 5.72 12.36 -3.03
N LYS A 331 5.30 11.63 -4.07
CA LYS A 331 4.27 12.03 -5.05
C LYS A 331 2.99 11.19 -4.85
N PRO A 332 1.79 11.78 -4.99
CA PRO A 332 1.54 13.21 -5.24
C PRO A 332 1.84 14.03 -3.96
N TYR A 333 2.30 15.27 -4.14
CA TYR A 333 2.40 16.21 -3.03
C TYR A 333 1.02 16.77 -2.72
N VAL A 334 0.47 16.41 -1.56
CA VAL A 334 -0.85 16.87 -1.12
C VAL A 334 -0.66 18.03 -0.12
N PRO A 335 -1.12 19.26 -0.44
CA PRO A 335 -0.98 20.40 0.46
C PRO A 335 -1.94 20.27 1.65
N PRO A 336 -1.50 20.62 2.89
CA PRO A 336 -2.39 20.67 4.04
C PRO A 336 -3.40 21.82 3.94
N MET A 337 -4.55 21.63 4.59
CA MET A 337 -5.47 22.70 4.94
C MET A 337 -4.72 23.80 5.73
N VAL A 338 -4.80 25.05 5.27
CA VAL A 338 -4.09 26.19 5.90
C VAL A 338 -4.98 27.03 6.81
N LYS A 339 -6.31 26.96 6.66
CA LYS A 339 -7.28 27.75 7.44
C LYS A 339 -8.47 26.90 7.84
N PHE A 340 -9.02 27.14 9.03
CA PHE A 340 -10.26 26.54 9.52
C PHE A 340 -11.15 27.65 10.12
N ARG A 341 -12.44 27.72 9.77
CA ARG A 341 -13.36 28.81 10.17
C ARG A 341 -12.76 30.21 10.00
N GLY A 342 -12.08 30.43 8.87
CA GLY A 342 -11.41 31.70 8.51
C GLY A 342 -10.10 32.02 9.25
N LYS A 343 -9.65 31.22 10.23
CA LYS A 343 -8.41 31.44 10.99
C LYS A 343 -7.28 30.55 10.47
N GLU A 344 -6.04 31.04 10.53
CA GLU A 344 -4.84 30.25 10.21
C GLU A 344 -4.75 29.00 11.10
N LEU A 345 -4.41 27.86 10.51
CA LEU A 345 -4.35 26.57 11.21
C LEU A 345 -3.07 26.50 12.06
N CYS A 346 -3.22 26.27 13.37
CA CYS A 346 -2.11 25.91 14.26
C CYS A 346 -2.13 24.41 14.57
N HIS A 347 -1.05 23.88 15.17
CA HIS A 347 -0.96 22.45 15.48
C HIS A 347 -2.02 21.98 16.48
N GLU A 348 -2.38 22.81 17.46
CA GLU A 348 -3.43 22.53 18.44
C GLU A 348 -4.80 22.38 17.76
N THR A 349 -5.15 23.29 16.86
CA THR A 349 -6.37 23.21 16.05
C THR A 349 -6.33 21.99 15.12
N ALA A 350 -5.21 21.72 14.46
CA ALA A 350 -5.08 20.56 13.57
C ALA A 350 -5.24 19.21 14.31
N GLU A 351 -4.70 19.10 15.53
CA GLU A 351 -4.97 17.96 16.41
C GLU A 351 -6.45 17.89 16.82
N ASP A 352 -7.10 19.02 17.11
CA ASP A 352 -8.53 19.06 17.46
C ASP A 352 -9.44 18.65 16.29
N LEU A 353 -9.07 18.99 15.04
CA LEU A 353 -9.74 18.50 13.83
C LEU A 353 -9.69 16.97 13.73
N PHE A 354 -8.55 16.36 14.07
CA PHE A 354 -8.45 14.90 14.18
C PHE A 354 -9.26 14.34 15.37
N VAL A 355 -9.23 14.97 16.56
CA VAL A 355 -10.06 14.55 17.70
C VAL A 355 -11.55 14.52 17.33
N GLY A 356 -12.00 15.45 16.47
CA GLY A 356 -13.32 15.40 15.84
C GLY A 356 -14.44 15.39 16.86
N TRP A 357 -15.32 14.40 16.77
CA TRP A 357 -16.49 14.25 17.64
C TRP A 357 -16.22 13.54 18.98
N LEU A 358 -14.99 13.10 19.24
CA LEU A 358 -14.67 12.30 20.43
C LEU A 358 -14.90 13.12 21.71
N GLY A 359 -15.81 12.66 22.56
CA GLY A 359 -16.26 13.34 23.77
C GLY A 359 -17.76 13.67 23.74
N SER A 360 -18.26 14.08 22.59
CA SER A 360 -19.71 14.13 22.29
C SER A 360 -20.18 12.76 21.79
N LEU A 361 -19.36 12.08 21.00
CA LEU A 361 -19.49 10.68 20.57
C LEU A 361 -18.38 9.81 21.19
N ASN A 362 -18.54 8.49 21.09
CA ASN A 362 -17.56 7.49 21.56
C ASN A 362 -16.37 7.29 20.61
N TRP A 363 -16.32 8.06 19.51
CA TRP A 363 -15.29 8.02 18.48
C TRP A 363 -15.02 9.42 17.93
N SER A 364 -13.87 9.62 17.27
CA SER A 364 -13.56 10.88 16.60
C SER A 364 -14.31 11.00 15.28
N TRP A 365 -14.27 9.93 14.50
CA TRP A 365 -14.75 9.87 13.12
C TRP A 365 -15.12 8.42 12.74
N ARG A 366 -16.08 8.24 11.84
CA ARG A 366 -16.33 6.98 11.11
C ARG A 366 -15.83 7.15 9.67
N VAL A 367 -15.25 6.11 9.10
CA VAL A 367 -14.87 6.13 7.68
C VAL A 367 -16.12 5.92 6.83
N VAL A 368 -16.30 6.82 5.85
CA VAL A 368 -17.37 6.78 4.84
C VAL A 368 -16.90 5.97 3.64
N ALA A 369 -15.68 6.29 3.16
CA ALA A 369 -15.03 5.67 2.03
C ALA A 369 -13.53 5.94 2.08
N GLY A 370 -12.73 5.20 1.32
CA GLY A 370 -11.34 5.59 1.06
C GLY A 370 -10.75 4.94 -0.17
N GLN A 371 -9.58 5.42 -0.58
CA GLN A 371 -8.96 5.02 -1.86
C GLN A 371 -8.36 3.62 -1.83
N ASN A 372 -7.76 3.17 -0.71
CA ASN A 372 -7.06 1.90 -0.67
C ASN A 372 -7.93 0.82 -0.01
N PRO A 373 -8.52 -0.12 -0.76
CA PRO A 373 -9.44 -1.11 -0.21
C PRO A 373 -8.78 -2.08 0.79
N ALA A 374 -7.44 -2.15 0.83
CA ALA A 374 -6.74 -2.99 1.82
C ALA A 374 -6.78 -2.41 3.25
N TYR A 375 -6.95 -1.09 3.38
CA TYR A 375 -6.85 -0.35 4.65
C TYR A 375 -8.07 0.52 4.96
N ASP A 376 -8.85 0.88 3.94
CA ASP A 376 -9.95 1.84 4.03
C ASP A 376 -11.34 1.21 3.81
N GLN A 377 -11.42 -0.04 3.32
CA GLN A 377 -12.69 -0.73 3.05
C GLN A 377 -12.93 -1.90 4.01
N PHE A 378 -13.42 -1.59 5.22
CA PHE A 378 -13.87 -2.60 6.18
C PHE A 378 -15.36 -2.47 6.49
N PRO A 379 -16.13 -3.57 6.67
CA PRO A 379 -17.56 -3.56 7.01
C PRO A 379 -18.00 -2.59 8.12
N CYS A 380 -17.11 -2.22 9.03
CA CYS A 380 -17.25 -1.13 9.98
C CYS A 380 -15.87 -0.57 10.30
N GLN A 381 -15.72 0.76 10.37
CA GLN A 381 -14.44 1.40 10.67
C GLN A 381 -14.63 2.73 11.42
N TYR A 382 -14.05 2.78 12.62
CA TYR A 382 -13.99 3.95 13.50
C TYR A 382 -12.55 4.42 13.65
N GLN A 383 -12.37 5.72 13.84
CA GLN A 383 -11.09 6.34 14.15
C GLN A 383 -11.18 6.99 15.54
N LEU A 384 -10.15 6.75 16.36
CA LEU A 384 -9.98 7.38 17.67
C LEU A 384 -8.69 8.21 17.65
N PHE A 385 -8.81 9.53 17.81
CA PHE A 385 -7.68 10.44 17.96
C PHE A 385 -7.75 11.12 19.33
N TYR A 386 -6.66 11.06 20.11
CA TYR A 386 -6.66 11.62 21.46
C TYR A 386 -5.25 11.95 21.97
N ARG A 387 -5.17 12.89 22.90
CA ARG A 387 -3.93 13.26 23.60
C ARG A 387 -3.72 12.33 24.80
N GLY A 388 -2.55 11.71 24.89
CA GLY A 388 -2.22 10.80 25.98
C GLY A 388 -1.88 11.51 27.28
N LYS A 389 -1.75 10.75 28.37
CA LYS A 389 -1.41 11.25 29.72
C LYS A 389 -0.13 12.09 29.76
N ALA A 390 0.89 11.71 28.98
CA ALA A 390 2.17 12.40 28.94
C ALA A 390 2.11 13.62 28.01
N ARG A 391 2.68 14.75 28.46
CA ARG A 391 2.72 16.01 27.70
C ARG A 391 3.33 15.79 26.32
N GLY A 392 2.65 16.26 25.27
CA GLY A 392 3.09 16.11 23.87
C GLY A 392 2.94 14.71 23.29
N THR A 393 2.10 13.84 23.88
CA THR A 393 1.72 12.55 23.26
C THR A 393 0.36 12.65 22.60
N PHE A 394 0.30 12.24 21.33
CA PHE A 394 -0.93 12.12 20.55
C PHE A 394 -0.99 10.70 19.95
N TRP A 395 -2.18 10.12 19.93
CA TRP A 395 -2.42 8.73 19.55
C TRP A 395 -3.53 8.66 18.53
N TYR A 396 -3.36 7.75 17.57
CA TYR A 396 -4.39 7.33 16.62
C TYR A 396 -4.64 5.84 16.81
N GLU A 397 -5.91 5.46 16.97
CA GLU A 397 -6.32 4.06 17.05
C GLU A 397 -7.49 3.79 16.10
N PRO A 398 -7.24 3.22 14.89
CA PRO A 398 -8.31 2.70 14.06
C PRO A 398 -8.88 1.44 14.69
N VAL A 399 -10.21 1.35 14.72
CA VAL A 399 -11.00 0.22 15.20
C VAL A 399 -11.91 -0.24 14.08
N PHE A 400 -11.62 -1.40 13.50
CA PHE A 400 -12.25 -1.86 12.25
C PHE A 400 -12.61 -3.34 12.31
N ARG A 401 -13.64 -3.73 11.56
CA ARG A 401 -14.18 -5.09 11.58
C ARG A 401 -13.82 -5.83 10.31
N VAL A 402 -13.03 -6.89 10.43
CA VAL A 402 -12.55 -7.68 9.29
C VAL A 402 -13.46 -8.89 9.04
N LYS A 403 -13.85 -9.10 7.77
CA LYS A 403 -14.48 -10.35 7.31
C LYS A 403 -13.38 -11.36 6.97
N THR A 404 -13.14 -12.29 7.89
CA THR A 404 -12.11 -13.31 7.75
C THR A 404 -12.39 -14.23 6.55
N LEU A 405 -11.38 -15.00 6.14
CA LEU A 405 -11.50 -15.93 5.01
C LEU A 405 -12.49 -17.08 5.26
N ASP A 406 -12.69 -17.45 6.53
CA ASP A 406 -13.73 -18.38 6.98
C ASP A 406 -15.07 -17.69 7.32
N GLY A 407 -15.26 -16.44 6.89
CA GLY A 407 -16.53 -15.72 6.92
C GLY A 407 -16.92 -15.08 8.26
N ARG A 408 -16.15 -15.29 9.33
CA ARG A 408 -16.38 -14.65 10.63
C ARG A 408 -16.09 -13.15 10.56
N LEU A 409 -16.79 -12.38 11.39
CA LEU A 409 -16.53 -10.95 11.60
C LEU A 409 -15.73 -10.78 12.89
N VAL A 410 -14.56 -10.15 12.81
CA VAL A 410 -13.65 -9.97 13.94
C VAL A 410 -13.23 -8.51 14.05
N TRP A 411 -13.37 -7.92 15.23
CA TRP A 411 -12.85 -6.58 15.51
C TRP A 411 -11.33 -6.60 15.64
N ARG A 412 -10.69 -5.65 14.97
CA ARG A 412 -9.26 -5.34 15.03
C ARG A 412 -9.08 -3.89 15.50
N ARG A 413 -8.00 -3.66 16.24
CA ARG A 413 -7.64 -2.35 16.79
C ARG A 413 -6.13 -2.23 16.74
N ARG A 414 -5.63 -1.13 16.18
CA ARG A 414 -4.19 -0.81 16.11
C ARG A 414 -3.89 0.46 16.90
N LYS A 415 -2.62 0.67 17.27
CA LYS A 415 -2.22 1.84 18.05
C LYS A 415 -1.00 2.53 17.45
N TYR A 416 -1.27 3.63 16.75
CA TYR A 416 -0.28 4.47 16.11
C TYR A 416 0.15 5.57 17.07
N ARG A 417 1.47 5.75 17.19
CA ARG A 417 2.02 6.97 17.80
C ARG A 417 2.02 8.06 16.75
N VAL A 418 1.39 9.20 17.07
CA VAL A 418 1.37 10.37 16.19
C VAL A 418 2.36 11.42 16.67
N LYS A 419 3.04 12.08 15.72
CA LYS A 419 3.87 13.27 15.93
C LYS A 419 3.45 14.35 14.93
N ARG A 420 3.46 15.61 15.38
CA ARG A 420 3.30 16.77 14.50
C ARG A 420 4.38 16.78 13.41
N GLY A 421 4.00 17.11 12.18
CA GLY A 421 4.92 17.48 11.11
C GLY A 421 5.45 18.91 11.30
N LYS A 422 6.21 19.42 10.32
CA LYS A 422 6.76 20.79 10.36
C LYS A 422 5.69 21.87 10.14
N VAL A 423 4.64 21.53 9.39
CA VAL A 423 3.54 22.44 9.02
C VAL A 423 2.27 21.98 9.76
N PRO A 424 1.45 22.88 10.32
CA PRO A 424 0.12 22.55 10.80
C PRO A 424 -0.70 21.78 9.75
N GLY A 425 -1.53 20.84 10.18
CA GLY A 425 -2.24 19.92 9.28
C GLY A 425 -1.41 18.74 8.77
N THR A 426 -0.08 18.70 8.98
CA THR A 426 0.79 17.55 8.63
C THR A 426 1.29 16.79 9.85
N PHE A 427 1.43 15.46 9.70
CA PHE A 427 1.74 14.55 10.81
C PHE A 427 2.55 13.33 10.37
N ASN A 428 3.31 12.74 11.30
CA ASN A 428 4.05 11.49 11.12
C ASN A 428 3.46 10.44 12.07
N PHE A 429 2.98 9.33 11.51
CA PHE A 429 2.37 8.21 12.22
C PHE A 429 3.35 7.03 12.20
N SER A 430 3.37 6.23 13.27
CA SER A 430 4.24 5.05 13.36
C SER A 430 3.59 3.96 14.21
N VAL A 431 3.63 2.73 13.71
CA VAL A 431 3.06 1.54 14.36
C VAL A 431 4.00 0.35 14.16
N LEU A 432 4.01 -0.57 15.13
CA LEU A 432 4.45 -1.95 14.92
C LEU A 432 3.16 -2.77 14.81
N ASP A 433 2.86 -3.30 13.63
CA ASP A 433 1.69 -4.16 13.39
C ASP A 433 2.11 -5.49 12.79
N ASN A 434 1.60 -6.60 13.34
CA ASN A 434 1.92 -7.97 12.91
C ASN A 434 3.43 -8.24 12.72
N GLY A 435 4.28 -7.60 13.54
CA GLY A 435 5.74 -7.75 13.52
C GLY A 435 6.47 -6.82 12.54
N VAL A 436 5.76 -5.97 11.78
CA VAL A 436 6.34 -5.04 10.80
C VAL A 436 6.12 -3.60 11.25
N VAL A 437 7.17 -2.78 11.24
CA VAL A 437 7.02 -1.34 11.47
C VAL A 437 6.53 -0.68 10.19
N SER A 438 5.37 -0.03 10.26
CA SER A 438 4.95 0.95 9.25
C SER A 438 5.17 2.37 9.76
N ASN A 439 5.57 3.26 8.85
CA ASN A 439 5.62 4.69 9.08
C ASN A 439 4.86 5.39 7.96
N GLU A 440 4.10 6.42 8.32
CA GLU A 440 3.18 7.09 7.41
C GLU A 440 3.24 8.61 7.63
N PHE A 441 3.04 9.35 6.56
CA PHE A 441 2.90 10.80 6.56
C PHE A 441 1.44 11.14 6.24
N TRP A 442 0.76 11.80 7.18
CA TRP A 442 -0.66 12.13 7.10
C TRP A 442 -0.85 13.63 6.93
N THR A 443 -1.81 14.01 6.09
CA THR A 443 -2.18 15.39 5.78
C THR A 443 -3.69 15.57 5.94
N ILE A 444 -4.10 16.57 6.74
CA ILE A 444 -5.47 17.05 6.76
C ILE A 444 -5.69 17.88 5.51
N VAL A 445 -6.52 17.39 4.58
CA VAL A 445 -6.73 18.00 3.26
C VAL A 445 -7.80 19.06 3.33
N ASP A 446 -8.93 18.71 3.95
CA ASP A 446 -10.01 19.62 4.31
C ASP A 446 -10.86 19.02 5.45
N VAL A 447 -11.51 19.88 6.23
CA VAL A 447 -12.54 19.51 7.21
C VAL A 447 -13.65 20.56 7.15
N SER A 448 -14.87 20.10 6.97
CA SER A 448 -16.09 20.94 7.04
C SER A 448 -16.09 21.84 8.28
N ASP A 449 -16.59 23.07 8.15
CA ASP A 449 -16.56 24.03 9.27
C ASP A 449 -17.48 23.59 10.43
N ASP A 450 -18.48 22.73 10.18
CA ASP A 450 -19.42 22.16 11.14
C ASP A 450 -19.06 20.73 11.61
N PHE A 451 -17.94 20.17 11.13
CA PHE A 451 -17.54 18.77 11.34
C PHE A 451 -18.49 17.70 10.75
N SER A 452 -19.37 18.06 9.79
CA SER A 452 -20.15 17.10 8.99
C SER A 452 -19.29 16.07 8.26
N TRP A 453 -18.11 16.47 7.80
CA TRP A 453 -17.11 15.58 7.19
C TRP A 453 -15.66 16.08 7.30
N GLY A 454 -14.71 15.18 7.05
CA GLY A 454 -13.29 15.49 6.86
C GLY A 454 -12.62 14.56 5.84
N LEU A 455 -11.55 15.03 5.19
CA LEU A 455 -10.75 14.24 4.26
C LEU A 455 -9.28 14.26 4.70
N PHE A 456 -8.73 13.06 4.92
CA PHE A 456 -7.34 12.89 5.36
C PHE A 456 -6.58 12.05 4.33
N HIS A 457 -5.49 12.59 3.78
CA HIS A 457 -4.59 11.87 2.87
C HIS A 457 -3.42 11.27 3.65
N TYR A 458 -2.95 10.11 3.22
CA TYR A 458 -1.77 9.45 3.79
C TYR A 458 -0.87 8.85 2.70
N SER A 459 0.45 8.94 2.91
CA SER A 459 1.43 8.12 2.22
C SER A 459 2.22 7.31 3.25
N GLY A 460 2.47 6.04 2.98
CA GLY A 460 3.03 5.10 3.96
C GLY A 460 3.96 4.07 3.38
N ALA A 461 4.78 3.47 4.24
CA ALA A 461 5.63 2.34 3.87
C ALA A 461 5.88 1.37 5.03
N ALA A 462 5.51 0.11 4.80
CA ALA A 462 5.99 -1.05 5.54
C ALA A 462 7.35 -1.46 4.97
N ARG A 463 8.38 -0.63 5.22
CA ARG A 463 9.69 -0.64 4.53
C ARG A 463 10.31 -2.03 4.38
N VAL A 464 10.38 -2.80 5.47
CA VAL A 464 11.00 -4.14 5.50
C VAL A 464 10.11 -5.26 4.93
N ALA A 465 8.84 -4.96 4.66
CA ALA A 465 7.95 -5.81 3.86
C ALA A 465 7.98 -5.42 2.37
N GLY A 466 8.77 -4.41 1.98
CA GLY A 466 8.90 -3.96 0.60
C GLY A 466 7.66 -3.27 0.03
N GLN A 467 6.73 -2.85 0.89
CA GLN A 467 5.46 -2.25 0.51
C GLN A 467 5.43 -0.75 0.81
N SER A 468 4.99 0.02 -0.18
CA SER A 468 4.69 1.44 -0.13
C SER A 468 3.28 1.67 -0.65
N TYR A 469 2.53 2.58 -0.03
CA TYR A 469 1.13 2.82 -0.34
C TYR A 469 0.77 4.30 -0.17
N THR A 470 -0.30 4.70 -0.84
CA THR A 470 -0.97 6.00 -0.69
C THR A 470 -2.46 5.75 -0.51
N GLY A 471 -3.17 6.73 0.03
CA GLY A 471 -4.62 6.71 0.10
C GLY A 471 -5.18 8.02 0.65
N ALA A 472 -6.50 8.14 0.61
CA ALA A 472 -7.22 9.12 1.40
C ALA A 472 -8.47 8.47 1.99
N VAL A 473 -8.80 8.87 3.22
CA VAL A 473 -10.02 8.46 3.93
C VAL A 473 -10.97 9.65 4.05
N LEU A 474 -12.17 9.49 3.50
CA LEU A 474 -13.30 10.36 3.75
C LEU A 474 -13.99 9.90 5.03
N VAL A 475 -14.26 10.84 5.93
CA VAL A 475 -14.85 10.56 7.23
C VAL A 475 -16.02 11.48 7.55
N SER A 476 -16.95 10.99 8.38
CA SER A 476 -18.06 11.74 8.97
C SER A 476 -18.36 11.19 10.37
N PRO A 477 -19.07 11.94 11.25
CA PRO A 477 -19.53 11.45 12.55
C PRO A 477 -20.31 10.14 12.50
N ASP A 478 -21.21 9.97 11.54
CA ASP A 478 -22.13 8.82 11.46
C ASP A 478 -21.74 7.79 10.38
N GLY A 479 -20.78 8.10 9.51
CA GLY A 479 -20.36 7.24 8.41
C GLY A 479 -21.23 7.37 7.16
N ALA A 480 -22.14 8.35 7.10
CA ALA A 480 -22.86 8.72 5.90
C ALA A 480 -22.01 9.61 4.98
N TYR A 481 -22.33 9.60 3.69
CA TYR A 481 -21.67 10.43 2.68
C TYR A 481 -22.09 11.91 2.83
N PRO A 482 -21.21 12.89 2.58
CA PRO A 482 -21.56 14.30 2.61
C PRO A 482 -22.74 14.65 1.68
N ASN A 483 -23.54 15.63 2.08
CA ASN A 483 -24.70 16.07 1.29
C ASN A 483 -24.30 16.80 -0.01
N GLU A 484 -25.27 17.02 -0.90
CA GLU A 484 -25.04 17.66 -2.21
C GLU A 484 -24.47 19.09 -2.13
N VAL A 485 -24.69 19.81 -1.02
CA VAL A 485 -24.15 21.17 -0.81
C VAL A 485 -22.62 21.11 -0.64
N GLU A 486 -22.14 20.13 0.14
CA GLU A 486 -20.71 19.93 0.38
C GLU A 486 -19.99 19.16 -0.75
N SER A 487 -20.72 18.47 -1.63
CA SER A 487 -20.16 17.68 -2.75
C SER A 487 -19.08 18.42 -3.55
N ARG A 488 -19.29 19.70 -3.93
CA ARG A 488 -18.29 20.48 -4.68
C ARG A 488 -17.00 20.71 -3.89
N ARG A 489 -17.11 20.90 -2.58
CA ARG A 489 -15.96 21.10 -1.69
C ARG A 489 -15.19 19.79 -1.51
N LEU A 490 -15.90 18.67 -1.37
CA LEU A 490 -15.33 17.33 -1.35
C LEU A 490 -14.57 17.01 -2.65
N VAL A 491 -15.16 17.24 -3.82
CA VAL A 491 -14.48 17.03 -5.12
C VAL A 491 -13.20 17.85 -5.21
N SER A 492 -13.25 19.15 -4.86
CA SER A 492 -12.05 20.00 -4.83
C SER A 492 -11.00 19.54 -3.79
N ALA A 493 -11.40 18.90 -2.70
CA ALA A 493 -10.48 18.31 -1.74
C ALA A 493 -9.84 17.01 -2.29
N LEU A 494 -10.60 16.15 -2.96
CA LEU A 494 -10.09 14.95 -3.63
C LEU A 494 -9.12 15.28 -4.78
N GLU A 495 -9.40 16.33 -5.55
CA GLU A 495 -8.49 16.80 -6.60
C GLU A 495 -7.11 17.22 -6.08
N LYS A 496 -7.04 17.83 -4.88
CA LYS A 496 -5.74 18.15 -4.22
C LYS A 496 -4.95 16.89 -3.84
N CYS A 497 -5.62 15.75 -3.66
CA CYS A 497 -4.98 14.45 -3.45
C CYS A 497 -4.53 13.78 -4.76
N GLY A 498 -4.95 14.30 -5.92
CA GLY A 498 -4.89 13.56 -7.18
C GLY A 498 -5.82 12.34 -7.19
N ILE A 499 -6.93 12.38 -6.45
CA ILE A 499 -7.89 11.29 -6.32
C ILE A 499 -9.20 11.70 -7.01
N LYS A 500 -9.87 10.76 -7.68
CA LYS A 500 -11.22 10.93 -8.20
C LYS A 500 -12.23 10.22 -7.29
N GLU A 501 -13.44 10.76 -7.22
CA GLU A 501 -14.53 10.20 -6.40
C GLU A 501 -14.84 8.74 -6.76
N TRP A 502 -14.74 8.38 -8.04
CA TRP A 502 -14.91 7.00 -8.50
C TRP A 502 -13.80 6.02 -8.08
N GLU A 503 -12.66 6.50 -7.54
CA GLU A 503 -11.64 5.65 -6.91
C GLU A 503 -11.95 5.30 -5.45
N LEU A 504 -12.99 5.88 -4.86
CA LEU A 504 -13.34 5.66 -3.46
C LEU A 504 -14.13 4.36 -3.29
N PHE A 505 -13.67 3.53 -2.35
CA PHE A 505 -14.34 2.32 -1.90
C PHE A 505 -15.21 2.65 -0.69
N ASN A 506 -16.52 2.62 -0.88
CA ASN A 506 -17.48 2.89 0.18
C ASN A 506 -17.42 1.84 1.30
N VAL A 507 -17.63 2.31 2.54
CA VAL A 507 -17.75 1.51 3.75
C VAL A 507 -19.23 1.36 4.10
N ASP A 508 -19.76 0.14 3.97
CA ASP A 508 -21.17 -0.19 4.24
C ASP A 508 -21.68 0.31 5.61
N ASN A 509 -20.79 0.38 6.60
CA ASN A 509 -21.06 0.82 7.98
C ASN A 509 -22.23 0.06 8.66
N PHE A 510 -22.57 -1.13 8.13
CA PHE A 510 -23.78 -1.89 8.45
C PHE A 510 -23.60 -2.82 9.66
N SER A 511 -24.57 -2.81 10.58
CA SER A 511 -24.64 -3.73 11.73
C SER A 511 -23.38 -3.73 12.61
N CYS A 512 -22.84 -2.55 12.95
CA CYS A 512 -21.62 -2.39 13.76
C CYS A 512 -21.84 -2.64 15.25
N ALA A 513 -22.21 -3.87 15.62
CA ALA A 513 -22.39 -4.29 17.01
C ALA A 513 -21.08 -4.27 17.81
N ASP A 514 -21.17 -3.77 19.04
CA ASP A 514 -20.14 -3.82 20.10
C ASP A 514 -18.70 -3.49 19.64
N PRO A 515 -18.46 -2.33 19.00
CA PRO A 515 -17.12 -1.92 18.63
C PRO A 515 -16.27 -1.70 19.90
N PRO A 516 -15.02 -2.22 19.96
CA PRO A 516 -14.15 -2.08 21.13
C PRO A 516 -13.52 -0.68 21.19
N LEU A 517 -14.36 0.32 21.45
CA LEU A 517 -14.04 1.75 21.53
C LEU A 517 -13.47 2.13 22.91
N GLY A 518 -13.42 3.43 23.20
CA GLY A 518 -12.88 3.97 24.43
C GLY A 518 -11.38 4.22 24.39
N ILE A 519 -10.94 5.18 25.19
CA ILE A 519 -9.54 5.65 25.29
C ILE A 519 -9.02 5.43 26.71
N PRO A 520 -7.69 5.40 26.93
CA PRO A 520 -7.14 5.31 28.27
C PRO A 520 -7.65 6.42 29.18
N GLU A 521 -8.11 6.08 30.39
CA GLU A 521 -8.54 7.03 31.42
C GLU A 521 -7.54 8.17 31.58
N GLY A 522 -7.99 9.42 31.74
CA GLY A 522 -7.10 10.59 31.88
C GLY A 522 -6.40 11.02 30.59
N SER A 523 -6.79 10.47 29.43
CA SER A 523 -6.53 11.08 28.12
C SER A 523 -7.25 12.44 28.00
N LYS A 524 -6.74 13.32 27.14
CA LYS A 524 -7.35 14.62 26.84
C LYS A 524 -7.89 14.63 25.41
N LEU A 525 -9.01 15.32 25.26
CA LEU A 525 -9.72 15.50 23.99
C LEU A 525 -9.21 16.81 23.35
N HIS A 526 -10.10 17.73 22.99
CA HIS A 526 -9.78 19.02 22.39
C HIS A 526 -8.95 19.94 23.31
N SER A 527 -8.32 20.96 22.71
CA SER A 527 -7.50 21.97 23.41
C SER A 527 -7.94 23.40 23.13
N LEU A 528 -8.54 23.68 21.96
CA LEU A 528 -8.98 25.00 21.51
C LEU A 528 -10.40 25.00 20.94
N ILE A 529 -10.84 23.91 20.31
CA ILE A 529 -12.19 23.79 19.74
C ILE A 529 -13.12 23.19 20.81
N ASP A 530 -14.22 23.86 21.14
CA ASP A 530 -15.35 23.18 21.79
C ASP A 530 -16.33 22.68 20.72
N VAL A 531 -16.59 21.38 20.75
CA VAL A 531 -17.52 20.68 19.84
C VAL A 531 -18.89 20.50 20.48
N LYS A 532 -19.07 20.80 21.77
CA LYS A 532 -20.34 20.66 22.49
C LYS A 532 -21.42 21.64 22.03
N ASP A 533 -21.01 22.80 21.49
CA ASP A 533 -21.93 23.80 20.95
C ASP A 533 -22.42 23.43 19.53
N LEU A 534 -21.88 22.36 18.92
CA LEU A 534 -22.37 21.81 17.65
C LEU A 534 -23.43 20.74 17.93
N SER A 535 -24.69 21.08 17.66
CA SER A 535 -25.79 20.13 17.73
C SER A 535 -25.72 19.16 16.54
N TRP A 536 -25.44 17.88 16.84
CA TRP A 536 -25.50 16.79 15.85
C TRP A 536 -26.89 16.63 15.22
N ALA A 537 -27.96 17.04 15.90
CA ALA A 537 -29.33 16.96 15.39
C ALA A 537 -29.68 18.06 14.36
N SER A 538 -28.70 18.88 13.93
CA SER A 538 -28.88 20.01 13.03
C SER A 538 -27.81 20.08 11.93
N VAL A 539 -27.19 18.93 11.62
CA VAL A 539 -26.21 18.72 10.54
C VAL A 539 -26.74 17.61 9.63
#